data_AF-A0A1Q6F9F7-F1
#
_entry.id   AF-A0A1Q6F9F7-F1
#
_cell.length_a   1.000
_cell.length_b   1.000
_cell.length_c   1.000
_cell.angle_alpha   90.00
_cell.angle_beta   90.00
_cell.angle_gamma   90.00
#
_symmetry.space_group_name_H-M   'P 1'
#
loop_
_entity.id
_entity.type
_entity.pdbx_description
1 polymer ?
#
loop_
_entity_poly.entity_id
_entity_poly.type
_entity_poly.pdbx_seq_one_letter_code
_entity_poly.pdbx_strand_id
1 'polypeptide(L)'
;MSQLINVSICVSDIPRDQIKVANNGKKYIAVCVSQLREPDSYENTHSVFMRQTKEEREAKAPRVYIGRGKAINFTSAPVTVENIADMPLADRVDDLPF
;
A
#
# COMPACT_ATOMS: atom_id res chain seq x y z
N MET A 1 11.78 2.96 -3.69
CA MET A 1 10.92 3.67 -2.72
C MET A 1 10.04 2.64 -2.03
N SER A 2 10.08 2.58 -0.70
CA SER A 2 9.23 1.67 0.07
C SER A 2 7.84 2.27 0.20
N GLN A 3 6.84 1.59 -0.35
CA GLN A 3 5.43 1.96 -0.19
C GLN A 3 4.98 1.51 1.21
N LEU A 4 4.61 2.45 2.09
CA LEU A 4 3.96 2.11 3.35
C LEU A 4 2.46 1.96 3.11
N ILE A 5 1.89 0.85 3.57
CA ILE A 5 0.46 0.56 3.40
C ILE A 5 -0.12 0.31 4.79
N ASN A 6 -1.04 1.18 5.21
CA ASN A 6 -1.85 0.95 6.38
C ASN A 6 -3.00 0.03 6.01
N VAL A 7 -3.06 -1.14 6.62
CA VAL A 7 -4.12 -2.13 6.38
C VAL A 7 -4.94 -2.29 7.64
N SER A 8 -6.27 -2.21 7.50
CA SER A 8 -7.20 -2.65 8.53
C SER A 8 -7.69 -4.05 8.21
N ILE A 9 -7.62 -4.95 9.20
CA ILE A 9 -7.98 -6.36 9.07
C ILE A 9 -9.12 -6.66 10.04
N CYS A 10 -10.22 -7.21 9.51
CA CYS A 10 -11.35 -7.69 10.31
C CYS A 10 -10.99 -9.04 10.93
N VAL A 11 -10.84 -9.08 12.25
CA VAL A 11 -10.48 -10.30 12.98
C VAL A 11 -11.63 -11.32 13.01
N SER A 12 -12.87 -10.86 12.87
CA SER A 12 -14.07 -11.72 12.86
C SER A 12 -14.17 -12.58 11.60
N ASP A 13 -13.72 -12.06 10.46
CA ASP A 13 -13.78 -12.76 9.17
C ASP A 13 -12.59 -13.69 8.93
N ILE A 14 -11.71 -13.85 9.93
CA ILE A 14 -10.57 -14.76 9.85
C ILE A 14 -11.04 -16.18 10.20
N PRO A 15 -11.17 -17.11 9.24
CA PRO A 15 -11.37 -18.52 9.54
C PRO A 15 -10.21 -19.04 10.39
N ARG A 16 -10.53 -19.53 11.58
CA ARG A 16 -9.56 -20.10 12.52
C ARG A 16 -8.86 -21.34 11.93
N ASP A 17 -9.51 -22.00 10.98
CA ASP A 17 -9.03 -23.22 10.33
C ASP A 17 -7.78 -22.99 9.46
N GLN A 18 -7.61 -21.78 8.92
CA GLN A 18 -6.43 -21.43 8.12
C GLN A 18 -5.26 -20.87 8.96
N ILE A 19 -5.44 -20.76 10.27
CA ILE A 19 -4.40 -20.25 11.17
C ILE A 19 -3.39 -21.37 11.45
N LYS A 20 -2.14 -21.16 11.03
CA LYS A 20 -1.04 -22.07 11.34
C LYS A 20 -0.51 -21.76 12.72
N VAL A 21 -0.62 -22.71 13.65
CA VAL A 21 0.02 -22.64 14.96
C VAL A 21 1.42 -23.21 14.84
N ALA A 22 2.44 -22.39 15.07
CA ALA A 22 3.81 -22.87 15.15
C ALA A 22 4.07 -23.55 16.49
N ASN A 23 5.14 -24.36 16.59
CA ASN A 23 5.57 -25.01 17.83
C ASN A 23 5.81 -24.03 19.00
N ASN A 24 6.03 -22.76 18.69
CA ASN A 24 6.19 -21.67 19.67
C ASN A 24 4.84 -21.07 20.15
N GLY A 25 3.70 -21.70 19.87
CA GLY A 25 2.37 -21.21 20.22
C GLY A 25 1.89 -19.98 19.42
N LYS A 26 2.74 -19.42 18.56
CA LYS A 26 2.41 -18.27 17.71
C LYS A 26 1.53 -18.69 16.55
N LYS A 27 0.50 -17.89 16.30
CA LYS A 27 -0.48 -18.06 15.22
C LYS A 27 -0.07 -17.23 14.03
N TYR A 28 0.01 -17.86 12.86
CA TYR A 28 0.39 -17.23 11.61
C TYR A 28 -0.74 -17.38 10.59
N ILE A 29 -0.98 -16.32 9.85
CA ILE A 29 -1.92 -16.28 8.73
C ILE A 29 -1.16 -15.76 7.52
N ALA A 30 -1.32 -16.46 6.41
CA ALA A 30 -0.81 -15.98 5.13
C ALA A 30 -1.89 -15.14 4.45
N VAL A 31 -1.60 -13.84 4.28
CA VAL A 31 -2.47 -12.91 3.55
C VAL A 31 -1.77 -12.41 2.29
N CYS A 32 -2.55 -12.05 1.29
CA CYS A 32 -2.12 -11.43 0.06
C CYS A 32 -2.75 -10.03 -0.04
N VAL A 33 -1.93 -9.06 -0.44
CA VAL A 33 -2.36 -7.69 -0.69
C VAL A 33 -2.41 -7.48 -2.20
N SER A 34 -3.55 -7.04 -2.73
CA SER A 34 -3.68 -6.61 -4.13
C SER A 34 -3.95 -5.11 -4.17
N GLN A 35 -3.19 -4.42 -5.02
CA GLN A 35 -3.47 -3.04 -5.37
C GLN A 35 -4.75 -2.98 -6.21
N LEU A 36 -5.64 -2.06 -5.87
CA LEU A 36 -6.79 -1.74 -6.70
C LEU A 36 -6.36 -0.80 -7.83
N ARG A 37 -7.01 -0.94 -8.98
CA ARG A 37 -6.78 -0.05 -10.14
C ARG A 37 -7.27 1.37 -9.88
N GLU A 38 -8.33 1.49 -9.09
CA GLU A 38 -8.95 2.76 -8.72
C GLU A 38 -9.09 2.82 -7.19
N PRO A 39 -8.86 3.98 -6.56
CA PRO A 39 -9.14 4.15 -5.15
C PRO A 39 -10.65 3.98 -4.89
N ASP A 40 -10.99 3.19 -3.89
CA ASP A 40 -12.38 3.00 -3.45
C ASP A 40 -12.95 4.30 -2.84
N SER A 41 -14.26 4.36 -2.55
CA SER A 41 -14.94 5.53 -1.95
C SER A 41 -14.35 6.01 -0.62
N TYR A 42 -13.53 5.17 0.02
CA TYR A 42 -12.79 5.45 1.26
C TYR A 42 -11.29 5.73 1.02
N GLU A 43 -10.89 6.01 -0.21
CA GLU A 43 -9.49 6.19 -0.64
C GLU A 43 -8.58 4.96 -0.37
N ASN A 44 -9.19 3.78 -0.25
CA ASN A 44 -8.42 2.55 -0.09
C ASN A 44 -7.80 2.17 -1.43
N THR A 45 -6.48 2.02 -1.45
CA THR A 45 -5.72 1.67 -2.64
C THR A 45 -5.38 0.18 -2.71
N HIS A 46 -5.53 -0.54 -1.60
CA HIS A 46 -5.17 -1.95 -1.50
C HIS A 46 -6.30 -2.76 -0.85
N SER A 47 -6.49 -3.99 -1.31
CA SER A 47 -7.37 -4.99 -0.71
C SER A 47 -6.54 -6.14 -0.17
N VAL A 48 -6.97 -6.72 0.96
CA VAL A 48 -6.28 -7.82 1.62
C VAL A 48 -7.20 -9.02 1.70
N PHE A 49 -6.72 -10.14 1.15
CA PHE A 49 -7.43 -11.40 1.12
C PHE A 49 -6.51 -12.53 1.59
N MET A 50 -7.10 -13.63 2.04
CA MET A 50 -6.36 -14.80 2.50
C MET A 50 -5.62 -15.48 1.34
N ARG A 51 -4.40 -15.95 1.62
CA ARG A 51 -3.62 -16.70 0.63
C ARG A 51 -4.24 -18.08 0.45
N GLN A 52 -4.85 -18.30 -0.70
CA GLN A 52 -5.29 -19.63 -1.11
C GLN A 52 -4.09 -20.55 -1.38
N THR A 53 -4.22 -21.82 -1.00
CA THR A 53 -3.27 -22.87 -1.40
C THR A 53 -3.42 -23.20 -2.89
N LYS A 54 -2.49 -24.00 -3.43
CA LYS A 54 -2.58 -24.43 -4.84
C LYS A 54 -3.87 -25.23 -5.08
N GLU A 55 -4.25 -26.11 -4.15
CA GLU A 55 -5.47 -26.91 -4.29
C GLU A 55 -6.74 -26.03 -4.29
N GLU A 56 -6.83 -25.03 -3.40
CA GLU A 56 -7.99 -24.13 -3.35
C GLU A 56 -8.11 -23.25 -4.62
N ARG A 57 -6.98 -22.89 -5.23
CA ARG A 57 -6.96 -22.19 -6.52
C ARG A 57 -7.48 -23.06 -7.65
N GLU A 58 -7.09 -24.34 -7.68
CA GLU A 58 -7.59 -25.30 -8.67
C GLU A 58 -9.09 -25.58 -8.48
N ALA A 59 -9.55 -25.60 -7.22
CA ALA A 59 -10.95 -25.73 -6.86
C ALA A 59 -11.80 -24.46 -7.09
N LYS A 60 -11.20 -23.35 -7.58
CA LYS A 60 -11.85 -22.03 -7.72
C LYS A 60 -12.55 -21.57 -6.44
N ALA A 61 -12.00 -21.92 -5.27
CA ALA A 61 -12.57 -21.54 -4.00
C ALA A 61 -12.70 -19.99 -3.92
N PRO A 62 -13.76 -19.46 -3.30
CA PRO A 62 -13.91 -18.02 -3.12
C PRO A 62 -12.77 -17.47 -2.27
N ARG A 63 -12.29 -16.27 -2.62
CA ARG A 63 -11.27 -15.58 -1.83
C ARG A 63 -11.94 -14.99 -0.59
N VAL A 64 -11.39 -15.29 0.59
CA VAL A 64 -11.83 -14.65 1.83
C VAL A 64 -11.16 -13.29 1.92
N TYR A 65 -11.96 -12.24 1.80
CA TYR A 65 -11.52 -10.85 1.97
C TYR A 65 -11.60 -10.50 3.45
N ILE A 66 -10.48 -10.06 4.00
CA ILE A 66 -10.35 -9.84 5.45
C ILE A 66 -10.10 -8.36 5.73
N GLY A 67 -9.74 -7.58 4.71
CA GLY A 67 -9.39 -6.20 4.96
C GLY A 67 -9.17 -5.37 3.72
N ARG A 68 -8.97 -4.10 3.97
CA ARG A 68 -8.60 -3.09 2.98
C ARG A 68 -7.62 -2.12 3.62
N GLY A 69 -6.80 -1.51 2.77
CA GLY A 69 -5.71 -0.66 3.19
C GLY A 69 -5.49 0.52 2.28
N LYS A 70 -4.87 1.55 2.86
CA LYS A 70 -4.52 2.80 2.23
C LYS A 70 -3.01 2.93 2.20
N ALA A 71 -2.47 3.12 1.00
CA ALA A 71 -1.07 3.47 0.81
C ALA A 71 -0.84 4.91 1.27
N ILE A 72 0.19 5.10 2.09
CA ILE A 72 0.67 6.43 2.46
C ILE A 72 1.79 6.75 1.48
N ASN A 73 1.52 7.69 0.57
CA ASN A 73 2.55 8.28 -0.25
C ASN A 73 3.20 9.43 0.53
N PHE A 74 4.45 9.25 0.95
CA PHE A 74 5.30 10.34 1.47
C PHE A 74 5.99 11.09 0.32
N THR A 75 5.29 11.33 -0.78
CA THR A 75 5.78 12.27 -1.80
C THR A 75 5.63 13.66 -1.18
N SER A 76 6.76 14.25 -0.76
CA SER A 76 6.87 15.70 -0.60
C SER A 76 6.17 16.35 -1.77
N ALA A 77 5.23 17.26 -1.49
CA ALA A 77 4.33 17.87 -2.45
C ALA A 77 5.00 18.06 -3.84
N PRO A 78 4.31 17.75 -4.95
CA PRO A 78 4.82 18.16 -6.25
C PRO A 78 5.06 19.67 -6.18
N VAL A 79 6.22 20.11 -6.65
CA VAL A 79 6.56 21.54 -6.75
C VAL A 79 5.45 22.20 -7.56
N THR A 80 4.50 22.84 -6.89
CA THR A 80 3.52 23.69 -7.53
C THR A 80 4.24 24.96 -7.99
N VAL A 81 3.70 25.60 -9.03
CA VAL A 81 4.26 26.84 -9.62
C VAL A 81 4.47 27.93 -8.56
N GLU A 82 3.74 27.85 -7.44
CA GLU A 82 3.86 28.70 -6.26
C GLU A 82 5.26 28.65 -5.60
N ASN A 83 5.94 27.51 -5.65
CA ASN A 83 7.29 27.34 -5.07
C ASN A 83 8.42 27.90 -5.96
N ILE A 84 8.12 28.39 -7.17
CA ILE A 84 9.11 29.04 -8.04
C ILE A 84 9.36 30.49 -7.58
N ALA A 85 8.42 31.09 -6.84
CA ALA A 85 8.51 32.47 -6.37
C ALA A 85 9.61 32.68 -5.30
N ASP A 86 10.03 31.61 -4.61
CA ASP A 86 11.07 31.66 -3.57
C ASP A 86 12.47 31.22 -4.06
N MET A 87 12.68 31.03 -5.37
CA MET A 87 14.05 30.91 -5.89
C MET A 87 14.74 32.27 -5.76
N PRO A 88 15.91 32.37 -5.08
CA PRO A 88 16.70 33.58 -5.16
C PRO A 88 17.07 33.82 -6.62
N LEU A 89 16.76 35.02 -7.11
CA LEU A 89 17.14 35.49 -8.44
C LEU A 89 18.65 35.23 -8.58
N ALA A 90 19.05 34.37 -9.53
CA ALA A 90 20.46 34.24 -9.85
C ALA A 90 20.94 35.62 -10.30
N ASP A 91 21.83 36.23 -9.52
CA ASP A 91 22.49 37.47 -9.92
C ASP A 91 23.12 37.21 -11.29
N ARG A 92 22.62 37.97 -12.26
CA ARG A 92 23.11 37.98 -13.62
C ARG A 92 24.47 38.66 -13.56
N VAL A 93 25.52 37.88 -13.27
CA VAL A 93 26.90 38.39 -13.28
C VAL A 93 27.28 38.59 -14.74
N ASP A 94 27.06 39.83 -15.18
CA ASP A 94 27.35 40.38 -16.49
C ASP A 94 28.86 40.60 -16.62
N ASP A 95 29.62 39.51 -16.72
CA ASP A 95 31.09 39.55 -16.78
C ASP A 95 31.64 38.65 -17.89
N LEU A 96 31.12 38.84 -19.11
CA LEU A 96 31.80 38.44 -20.34
C LEU A 96 32.47 39.68 -20.94
N PRO A 97 33.82 39.81 -20.90
CA PRO A 97 34.50 40.88 -21.59
C PRO A 97 34.41 40.66 -23.11
N PHE A 98 34.02 41.73 -23.82
CA PHE A 98 34.00 41.84 -25.29
C PHE A 98 35.36 41.52 -25.93
#